data_AF-A0A8T5S1F6-F1
#
_entry.id   AF-A0A8T5S1F6-F1
#
_cell.length_a   1.000
_cell.length_b   1.000
_cell.length_c   1.000
_cell.angle_alpha   90.00
_cell.angle_beta   90.00
_cell.angle_gamma   90.00
#
_symmetry.space_group_name_H-M   'P 1'
#
loop_
_entity.id
_entity.type
_entity.pdbx_description
1 polymer ?
#
loop_
_entity_poly.entity_id
_entity_poly.type
_entity_poly.pdbx_seq_one_letter_code
_entity_poly.pdbx_strand_id
1 'polypeptide(L)'
;MKIELEGLSKRISGTGNFISLDKEKCNNCDRCLIICIMNLWRKNEGKVYLVDDYQSKCLECGACFQVCDAGAIEFNYPRGGTGILIQKG
;
A
#
# COMPACT_ATOMS: atom_id res chain seq x y z
N MET A 1 -9.74 -1.85 11.95
CA MET A 1 -10.73 -0.87 11.45
C MET A 1 -11.21 -1.34 10.09
N LYS A 2 -12.53 -1.38 9.85
CA LYS A 2 -13.11 -1.76 8.55
C LYS A 2 -13.57 -0.46 7.87
N ILE A 3 -12.99 -0.15 6.71
CA ILE A 3 -13.38 1.02 5.92
C ILE A 3 -14.38 0.55 4.86
N GLU A 4 -15.52 1.21 4.78
CA GLU A 4 -16.55 0.96 3.77
C GLU A 4 -16.28 1.83 2.54
N LEU A 5 -15.83 1.21 1.45
CA LEU A 5 -15.46 1.90 0.20
C LEU A 5 -16.54 1.80 -0.89
N GLU A 6 -17.61 1.06 -0.62
CA GLU A 6 -18.69 0.83 -1.58
C GLU A 6 -19.37 2.16 -1.96
N GLY A 7 -19.47 2.42 -3.26
CA GLY A 7 -20.04 3.67 -3.78
C GLY A 7 -19.18 4.93 -3.59
N LEU A 8 -18.02 4.82 -2.93
CA LEU A 8 -17.02 5.90 -2.79
C LEU A 8 -15.87 5.74 -3.80
N SER A 9 -15.51 4.50 -4.12
CA SER A 9 -14.40 4.21 -5.04
C SER A 9 -14.68 2.99 -5.92
N LYS A 10 -13.98 2.92 -7.06
CA LYS A 10 -13.93 1.75 -7.95
C LYS A 10 -12.48 1.36 -8.22
N ARG A 11 -12.29 0.09 -8.61
CA ARG A 11 -11.00 -0.43 -9.05
C ARG A 11 -11.02 -0.66 -10.55
N ILE A 12 -10.12 0.01 -11.26
CA ILE A 12 -9.89 -0.21 -12.69
C ILE A 12 -8.80 -1.28 -12.85
N SER A 13 -9.03 -2.25 -13.73
CA SER A 13 -8.11 -3.36 -13.97
C SER A 13 -6.79 -2.89 -14.61
N GLY A 14 -5.76 -3.74 -14.55
CA GLY A 14 -4.46 -3.48 -15.18
C GLY A 14 -3.47 -2.67 -14.32
N THR A 15 -3.74 -2.49 -13.02
CA THR A 15 -2.90 -1.72 -12.09
C THR A 15 -1.45 -2.20 -12.02
N GLY A 16 -1.22 -3.51 -12.16
CA GLY A 16 0.11 -4.10 -12.00
C GLY A 16 0.65 -4.00 -10.56
N ASN A 17 1.96 -4.20 -10.40
CA ASN A 17 2.66 -3.97 -9.14
C ASN A 17 3.18 -2.54 -9.10
N PHE A 18 2.91 -1.86 -8.00
CA PHE A 18 3.25 -0.45 -7.82
C PHE A 18 3.83 -0.14 -6.43
N ILE A 19 3.94 -1.16 -5.58
CA ILE A 19 4.68 -1.14 -4.31
C ILE A 19 5.64 -2.32 -4.28
N SER A 20 6.87 -2.11 -3.83
CA SER A 20 7.80 -3.19 -3.49
C SER A 20 8.52 -2.91 -2.16
N LEU A 21 9.02 -3.98 -1.54
CA LEU A 21 9.79 -3.94 -0.30
C LEU A 21 11.18 -4.54 -0.54
N ASP A 22 12.21 -3.72 -0.38
CA ASP A 22 13.59 -4.15 -0.25
C ASP A 22 13.83 -4.69 1.17
N LYS A 23 13.95 -6.01 1.30
CA LYS A 23 14.12 -6.69 2.58
C LYS A 23 15.49 -6.47 3.20
N GLU A 24 16.49 -6.08 2.43
CA GLU A 24 17.86 -5.84 2.91
C GLU A 24 17.96 -4.48 3.61
N LYS A 25 17.24 -3.48 3.08
CA LYS A 25 17.14 -2.15 3.72
C LYS A 25 16.15 -2.10 4.88
N CYS A 26 15.16 -2.99 4.91
CA CYS A 26 14.10 -2.95 5.91
C CYS A 26 14.61 -3.27 7.33
N ASN A 27 14.55 -2.28 8.22
CA ASN A 27 14.92 -2.41 9.63
C ASN A 27 13.76 -2.83 10.55
N ASN A 28 12.60 -3.20 10.01
CA ASN A 28 11.42 -3.67 10.77
C ASN A 28 10.91 -2.70 11.84
N CYS A 29 10.99 -1.38 11.60
CA CYS A 29 10.54 -0.31 12.51
C CYS A 29 9.02 -0.09 12.59
N ASP A 30 8.22 -0.87 11.86
CA ASP A 30 6.74 -0.90 11.90
C ASP A 30 5.98 0.36 11.48
N ARG A 31 6.66 1.44 11.06
CA ARG A 31 5.97 2.68 10.62
C ARG A 31 4.98 2.45 9.48
N CYS A 32 5.30 1.58 8.53
CA CYS A 32 4.41 1.22 7.43
C CYS A 32 3.15 0.46 7.89
N LEU A 33 3.24 -0.32 8.99
CA LEU A 33 2.09 -0.97 9.61
C LEU A 33 1.17 0.08 10.26
N ILE A 34 1.76 1.06 10.94
CA ILE A 34 1.02 2.09 11.68
C ILE A 34 0.30 3.06 10.74
N ILE A 35 0.98 3.55 9.70
CA ILE A 35 0.44 4.60 8.81
C ILE A 35 -0.59 4.08 7.81
N CYS A 36 -0.58 2.77 7.52
CA CYS A 36 -1.44 2.22 6.49
C CYS A 36 -2.87 2.04 7.01
N ILE A 37 -3.75 2.98 6.68
CA ILE A 37 -5.18 2.92 7.09
C ILE A 37 -5.91 1.68 6.57
N MET A 38 -5.40 1.05 5.51
CA MET A 38 -5.93 -0.19 4.94
C MET A 38 -5.31 -1.46 5.54
N ASN A 39 -4.37 -1.34 6.48
CA ASN A 39 -3.68 -2.46 7.16
C ASN A 39 -3.07 -3.49 6.18
N LEU A 40 -2.44 -3.02 5.11
CA LEU A 40 -1.86 -3.86 4.05
C LEU A 40 -0.45 -4.34 4.36
N TRP A 41 0.25 -3.63 5.24
CA TRP A 41 1.52 -4.09 5.78
C TRP A 41 1.27 -4.91 7.03
N ARG A 42 1.97 -6.03 7.15
CA ARG A 42 1.90 -6.95 8.29
C ARG A 42 3.30 -7.36 8.72
N LYS A 43 3.39 -8.00 9.88
CA LYS A 43 4.64 -8.53 10.41
C LYS A 43 4.42 -9.97 10.85
N ASN A 44 5.29 -10.87 10.40
CA ASN A 44 5.34 -12.24 10.86
C ASN A 44 6.78 -12.56 11.27
N GLU A 45 6.97 -13.20 12.42
CA GLU A 45 8.30 -13.57 12.95
C GLU A 45 9.31 -12.39 12.92
N GLY A 46 8.84 -11.20 13.24
CA GLY A 46 9.68 -9.99 13.26
C GLY A 46 9.98 -9.39 11.89
N LYS A 47 9.52 -10.00 10.78
CA LYS A 47 9.72 -9.52 9.40
C LYS A 47 8.48 -8.86 8.84
N VAL A 48 8.63 -7.62 8.38
CA VAL A 48 7.57 -6.87 7.69
C VAL A 48 7.35 -7.43 6.29
N TYR A 49 6.10 -7.50 5.86
CA TYR A 49 5.70 -7.85 4.50
C TYR A 49 4.42 -7.12 4.06
N LEU A 50 4.24 -6.99 2.75
CA LEU A 50 3.03 -6.49 2.12
C LEU A 50 2.12 -7.68 1.78
N VAL A 51 0.82 -7.59 2.04
CA VAL A 51 -0.13 -8.65 1.67
C VAL A 51 -0.22 -8.81 0.15
N ASP A 52 -0.36 -10.04 -0.33
CA ASP A 52 -0.30 -10.35 -1.76
C ASP A 52 -1.42 -9.68 -2.59
N ASP A 53 -2.60 -9.45 -1.98
CA ASP A 53 -3.78 -8.85 -2.60
C ASP A 53 -3.86 -7.33 -2.43
N TYR A 54 -2.77 -6.65 -2.03
CA TYR A 54 -2.78 -5.24 -1.65
C TYR A 54 -3.38 -4.33 -2.71
N GLN A 55 -3.20 -4.65 -4.00
CA GLN A 55 -3.68 -3.86 -5.13
C GLN A 55 -5.20 -3.74 -5.12
N SER A 56 -5.93 -4.70 -4.54
CA SER A 56 -7.39 -4.65 -4.45
C SER A 56 -7.90 -3.62 -3.43
N LYS A 57 -7.06 -3.27 -2.44
CA LYS A 57 -7.47 -2.48 -1.25
C LYS A 57 -6.66 -1.20 -1.06
N CYS A 58 -5.48 -1.07 -1.65
CA CYS A 58 -4.64 0.11 -1.52
C CYS A 58 -5.40 1.37 -1.97
N LEU A 59 -5.17 2.50 -1.31
CA LEU A 59 -5.73 3.79 -1.72
C LEU A 59 -4.75 4.63 -2.55
N GLU A 60 -3.58 4.07 -2.89
CA GLU A 60 -2.55 4.73 -3.70
C GLU A 60 -2.07 6.08 -3.10
N CYS A 61 -2.14 6.21 -1.78
CA CYS A 61 -1.79 7.45 -1.07
C CYS A 61 -0.29 7.70 -0.87
N GLY A 62 0.56 6.70 -1.14
CA GLY A 62 2.02 6.81 -0.95
C GLY A 62 2.51 6.93 0.49
N ALA A 63 1.64 6.93 1.50
CA ALA A 63 2.03 7.19 2.90
C ALA A 63 3.08 6.22 3.44
N CYS A 64 3.00 4.93 3.08
CA CYS A 64 3.99 3.93 3.51
C CYS A 64 5.40 4.20 2.95
N PHE A 65 5.49 4.71 1.72
CA PHE A 65 6.74 5.13 1.11
C PHE A 65 7.31 6.36 1.84
N GLN A 66 6.46 7.36 2.09
CA GLN A 66 6.88 8.60 2.74
C GLN A 66 7.40 8.42 4.17
N VAL A 67 6.85 7.48 4.95
CA VAL A 67 7.32 7.25 6.33
C VAL A 67 8.50 6.28 6.45
N CYS A 68 8.98 5.74 5.32
CA CYS A 68 10.04 4.73 5.32
C CYS A 68 11.42 5.40 5.32
N ASP A 69 11.89 5.83 6.50
CA ASP A 69 13.23 6.45 6.64
C ASP A 69 14.38 5.56 6.15
N ALA A 70 14.19 4.23 6.18
CA ALA A 70 15.18 3.27 5.71
C ALA A 70 15.28 3.19 4.17
N GLY A 71 14.37 3.83 3.43
CA GLY A 71 14.31 3.74 1.96
C GLY A 71 14.08 2.32 1.46
N ALA A 72 13.33 1.52 2.24
CA ALA A 72 13.08 0.11 1.96
C ALA A 72 11.79 -0.13 1.14
N ILE A 73 10.91 0.87 1.07
CA ILE A 73 9.65 0.77 0.33
C ILE A 73 9.80 1.61 -0.93
N GLU A 74 9.51 1.03 -2.09
CA GLU A 74 9.35 1.79 -3.33
C GLU A 74 7.86 1.91 -3.64
N PHE A 75 7.45 3.09 -4.13
CA PHE A 75 6.08 3.35 -4.57
C PHE A 75 6.11 4.12 -5.88
N ASN A 76 5.31 3.67 -6.84
CA ASN A 76 5.01 4.43 -8.05
C ASN A 76 3.50 4.50 -8.21
N TYR A 77 3.00 5.55 -8.84
CA TYR A 77 1.60 5.54 -9.24
C TYR A 77 1.38 4.47 -10.32
N PRO A 78 0.26 3.74 -10.30
CA PRO A 78 -0.10 2.85 -11.38
C PRO A 78 -0.17 3.60 -12.71
N ARG A 79 -0.15 2.84 -13.82
CA ARG A 79 -0.31 3.42 -15.15
C ARG A 79 -1.62 4.21 -15.23
N GLY A 80 -1.57 5.39 -15.84
CA GLY A 80 -2.76 6.20 -16.09
C GLY A 80 -3.91 5.39 -16.69
N GLY A 81 -5.11 5.57 -16.14
CA GLY A 81 -6.31 4.82 -16.51
C GLY A 81 -6.45 3.45 -15.83
N THR A 82 -5.57 3.10 -14.89
CA THR A 82 -5.67 1.90 -14.04
C THR A 82 -5.69 2.32 -12.57
N GLY A 83 -5.86 1.38 -11.65
CA GLY A 83 -5.74 1.70 -10.22
C GLY A 83 -7.07 2.06 -9.56
N ILE A 84 -7.02 2.87 -8.50
CA ILE A 84 -8.19 3.31 -7.76
C ILE A 84 -8.80 4.55 -8.42
N LEU A 85 -10.11 4.53 -8.63
CA LEU A 85 -10.90 5.67 -9.04
C LEU A 85 -11.75 6.12 -7.85
N ILE A 86 -11.40 7.25 -7.26
CA ILE A 86 -12.24 7.90 -6.24
C ILE A 86 -13.42 8.54 -6.96
N GLN A 87 -14.63 8.09 -6.63
CA GLN A 87 -15.87 8.58 -7.25
C GLN A 87 -16.47 9.77 -6.51
N LYS A 88 -16.20 9.86 -5.20
CA LYS A 88 -16.67 10.91 -4.30
C LYS A 88 -15.54 11.27 -3.35
N GLY A 89 -14.92 12.43 -3.54
CA GLY A 89 -13.81 12.95 -2.74
C GLY A 89 -14.17 14.28 -2.09
#